data_AF-A0A432GXG1-F1
#
_entry.id   AF-A0A432GXG1-F1
#
_cell.length_a   1.000
_cell.length_b   1.000
_cell.length_c   1.000
_cell.angle_alpha   90.00
_cell.angle_beta   90.00
_cell.angle_gamma   90.00
#
_symmetry.space_group_name_H-M   'P 1'
#
loop_
_entity.id
_entity.type
_entity.pdbx_description
1 polymer ?
#
loop_
_entity_poly.entity_id
_entity_poly.type
_entity_poly.pdbx_seq_one_letter_code
_entity_poly.pdbx_strand_id
1 'polypeptide(L)'
;KVDPATRPSKGFGPRMICIHLAQTLRENIDDASLDLMNSWIDRCIQEIEQDFCKEDLAVVMETVSPTGHIINSFEGRLLNPGHAIEAAWFILHEAKYRGGDAHLVSLGIQMLDWMWQRGWDEEYGGLYSFRGLYDRPVQEPSHDMKYWWPHTEAIIATLLAYQLTGDERHAERFQMVHDWSRKHFADPQHGEWYGYLHRDGTPALHLKGNHWKGPYHLPRMQWYASQLIDGECR
;
A
#
# COMPACT_ATOMS: atom_id res chain seq x y z
N LYS A 1 -21.51 13.20 -1.25
CA LYS A 1 -21.48 13.82 0.10
C LYS A 1 -22.13 12.85 1.06
N VAL A 2 -21.37 12.35 2.03
CA VAL A 2 -21.86 11.45 3.08
C VAL A 2 -22.07 12.32 4.33
N ASP A 3 -23.22 12.18 4.99
CA ASP A 3 -23.45 12.81 6.28
C ASP A 3 -23.06 11.80 7.39
N PRO A 4 -22.03 12.10 8.20
CA PRO A 4 -21.59 11.23 9.29
C PRO A 4 -22.70 10.88 10.28
N ALA A 5 -23.72 11.72 10.44
CA ALA A 5 -24.86 11.46 11.33
C ALA A 5 -25.80 10.37 10.79
N THR A 6 -25.79 10.12 9.47
CA THR A 6 -26.69 9.15 8.83
C THR A 6 -25.99 7.90 8.31
N ARG A 7 -24.66 7.97 8.09
CA ARG A 7 -23.83 6.84 7.70
C ARG A 7 -22.44 6.96 8.31
N PRO A 8 -22.30 6.69 9.62
CA PRO A 8 -21.02 6.76 10.29
C PRO A 8 -20.08 5.69 9.71
N SER A 9 -18.85 6.08 9.43
CA SER A 9 -17.81 5.20 8.90
C SER A 9 -16.44 5.69 9.35
N LYS A 10 -15.44 4.83 9.21
CA LYS A 10 -14.03 5.17 9.43
C LYS A 10 -13.18 4.63 8.28
N GLY A 11 -12.22 5.45 7.86
CA GLY A 11 -11.33 5.15 6.74
C GLY A 11 -10.00 4.53 7.19
N PHE A 12 -9.44 3.71 6.32
CA PHE A 12 -8.17 3.02 6.48
C PHE A 12 -6.97 3.98 6.40
N GLY A 13 -6.97 4.84 5.38
CA GLY A 13 -5.85 5.76 5.09
C GLY A 13 -5.31 6.57 6.28
N PRO A 14 -6.16 7.18 7.14
CA PRO A 14 -5.67 7.87 8.34
C PRO A 14 -4.83 7.01 9.29
N ARG A 15 -5.13 5.72 9.44
CA ARG A 15 -4.37 4.80 10.30
C ARG A 15 -3.03 4.47 9.65
N MET A 16 -3.07 4.12 8.37
CA MET A 16 -1.88 3.83 7.56
C MET A 16 -0.88 5.00 7.59
N ILE A 17 -1.34 6.23 7.32
CA ILE A 17 -0.47 7.41 7.31
C ILE A 17 0.00 7.76 8.74
N CYS A 18 -0.81 7.51 9.77
CA CYS A 18 -0.40 7.72 11.16
C CYS A 18 0.75 6.78 11.56
N ILE A 19 0.76 5.53 11.10
CA ILE A 19 1.90 4.60 11.29
C ILE A 19 3.16 5.22 10.71
N HIS A 20 3.14 5.59 9.42
CA HIS A 20 4.34 6.13 8.76
C HIS A 20 4.82 7.44 9.37
N LEU A 21 3.90 8.33 9.74
CA LEU A 21 4.23 9.58 10.43
C LEU A 21 4.89 9.31 11.78
N ALA A 22 4.33 8.41 12.59
CA ALA A 22 4.87 8.07 13.90
C ALA A 22 6.23 7.37 13.79
N GLN A 23 6.44 6.49 12.80
CA GLN A 23 7.74 5.89 12.49
C GLN A 23 8.77 6.95 12.12
N THR A 24 8.42 7.85 11.19
CA THR A 24 9.30 8.93 10.75
C THR A 24 9.65 9.86 11.92
N LEU A 25 8.67 10.22 12.75
CA LEU A 25 8.91 11.04 13.93
C LEU A 25 9.82 10.30 14.92
N ARG A 26 9.56 9.02 15.21
CA ARG A 26 10.38 8.19 16.10
C ARG A 26 11.86 8.17 15.70
N GLU A 27 12.15 8.19 14.40
CA GLU A 27 13.52 8.19 13.87
C GLU A 27 14.22 9.56 13.94
N ASN A 28 13.47 10.65 14.14
CA ASN A 28 13.98 12.02 13.94
C ASN A 28 13.74 12.97 15.13
N ILE A 29 13.14 12.49 16.23
CA ILE A 29 12.88 13.30 17.44
C ILE A 29 13.55 12.71 18.68
N ASP A 30 13.65 13.52 19.73
CA ASP A 30 14.29 13.14 21.00
C ASP A 30 13.57 12.00 21.74
N ASP A 31 14.35 11.25 22.55
CA ASP A 31 13.94 10.04 23.27
C ASP A 31 12.65 10.17 24.09
N ALA A 32 12.36 11.36 24.63
CA ALA A 32 11.21 11.61 25.50
C ALA A 32 9.84 11.37 24.82
N SER A 33 9.79 11.26 23.49
CA SER A 33 8.56 11.03 22.73
C SER A 33 8.45 9.63 22.11
N LEU A 34 9.44 8.75 22.30
CA LEU A 34 9.47 7.43 21.65
C LEU A 34 8.30 6.54 22.08
N ASP A 35 7.99 6.49 23.38
CA ASP A 35 6.86 5.72 23.91
C ASP A 35 5.53 6.18 23.31
N LEU A 36 5.37 7.50 23.12
CA LEU A 36 4.19 8.06 22.48
C LEU A 36 4.10 7.62 21.01
N MET A 37 5.19 7.66 20.25
CA MET A 37 5.20 7.21 18.85
C MET A 37 4.90 5.70 18.75
N ASN A 38 5.53 4.88 19.58
CA ASN A 38 5.25 3.45 19.65
C ASN A 38 3.78 3.18 19.96
N SER A 39 3.19 3.90 20.91
CA SER A 39 1.76 3.75 21.24
C SER A 39 0.81 4.11 20.09
N TRP A 40 1.18 5.07 19.24
CA TRP A 40 0.40 5.43 18.05
C TRP A 40 0.53 4.39 16.95
N ILE A 41 1.74 3.85 16.74
CA ILE A 41 1.99 2.76 15.81
C ILE A 41 1.16 1.53 16.22
N ASP A 42 1.29 1.09 17.47
CA ASP A 42 0.57 -0.08 18.00
C ASP A 42 -0.94 0.08 17.86
N ARG A 43 -1.48 1.25 18.24
CA ARG A 43 -2.91 1.54 18.12
C ARG A 43 -3.40 1.43 16.67
N CYS A 44 -2.65 1.99 15.73
CA CYS A 44 -3.06 1.99 14.32
C CYS A 44 -2.96 0.61 13.70
N ILE A 45 -1.91 -0.16 13.99
CA ILE A 45 -1.76 -1.55 13.54
C ILE A 45 -2.89 -2.41 14.11
N GLN A 46 -3.17 -2.29 15.40
CA GLN A 46 -4.26 -3.02 16.06
C GLN A 46 -5.62 -2.69 15.44
N GLU A 47 -5.91 -1.41 15.18
CA GLU A 47 -7.18 -1.03 14.55
C GLU A 47 -7.27 -1.53 13.10
N ILE A 48 -6.17 -1.50 12.33
CA ILE A 48 -6.10 -2.07 10.98
C ILE A 48 -6.44 -3.56 11.02
N GLU A 49 -5.76 -4.32 11.87
CA GLU A 49 -5.94 -5.76 12.00
C GLU A 49 -7.36 -6.13 12.41
N GLN A 50 -7.92 -5.45 13.42
CA GLN A 50 -9.25 -5.78 13.95
C GLN A 50 -10.38 -5.35 13.03
N ASP A 51 -10.29 -4.15 12.47
CA ASP A 51 -11.44 -3.52 11.82
C ASP A 51 -11.40 -3.56 10.31
N PHE A 52 -10.22 -3.57 9.69
CA PHE A 52 -10.09 -3.44 8.23
C PHE A 52 -9.70 -4.74 7.54
N CYS A 53 -8.96 -5.63 8.20
CA CYS A 53 -8.74 -6.99 7.73
C CYS A 53 -10.02 -7.83 7.88
N LYS A 54 -10.38 -8.55 6.81
CA LYS A 54 -11.51 -9.50 6.78
C LYS A 54 -10.99 -10.84 6.30
N GLU A 55 -10.55 -11.67 7.23
CA GLU A 55 -9.91 -12.98 6.96
C GLU A 55 -10.79 -13.90 6.12
N ASP A 56 -12.08 -13.97 6.43
CA ASP A 56 -13.08 -14.78 5.72
C ASP A 56 -13.22 -14.40 4.24
N LEU A 57 -12.86 -13.16 3.91
CA LEU A 57 -12.90 -12.63 2.56
C LEU A 57 -11.50 -12.39 1.96
N ALA A 58 -10.42 -12.65 2.70
CA ALA A 58 -9.05 -12.35 2.27
C ALA A 58 -8.92 -10.94 1.67
N VAL A 59 -9.22 -9.91 2.46
CA VAL A 59 -9.24 -8.52 2.00
C VAL A 59 -8.90 -7.52 3.11
N VAL A 60 -8.30 -6.40 2.71
CA VAL A 60 -8.15 -5.19 3.53
C VAL A 60 -9.10 -4.12 2.99
N MET A 61 -10.02 -3.67 3.84
CA MET A 61 -11.07 -2.71 3.47
C MET A 61 -10.54 -1.26 3.49
N GLU A 62 -11.01 -0.40 2.58
CA GLU A 62 -10.72 1.05 2.65
C GLU A 62 -11.59 1.78 3.68
N THR A 63 -12.83 1.32 3.85
CA THR A 63 -13.83 1.98 4.69
C THR A 63 -14.69 0.93 5.37
N VAL A 64 -14.88 1.09 6.68
CA VAL A 64 -15.73 0.21 7.51
C VAL A 64 -16.62 1.03 8.43
N SER A 65 -17.60 0.39 9.06
CA SER A 65 -18.36 1.01 10.14
C SER A 65 -17.44 1.37 11.32
N PRO A 66 -17.87 2.23 12.27
CA PRO A 66 -17.09 2.51 13.47
C PRO A 66 -16.68 1.26 14.27
N THR A 67 -17.45 0.17 14.13
CA THR A 67 -17.26 -1.14 14.76
C THR A 67 -16.67 -2.19 13.81
N GLY A 68 -16.05 -1.79 12.70
CA GLY A 68 -15.31 -2.70 11.82
C GLY A 68 -16.17 -3.54 10.87
N HIS A 69 -17.47 -3.27 10.74
CA HIS A 69 -18.34 -4.02 9.84
C HIS A 69 -18.30 -3.47 8.42
N ILE A 70 -18.42 -4.37 7.43
CA ILE A 70 -18.51 -4.01 6.02
C ILE A 70 -19.80 -3.23 5.76
N ILE A 71 -19.68 -2.07 5.11
CA ILE A 71 -20.82 -1.24 4.72
C ILE A 71 -21.21 -1.61 3.29
N ASN A 72 -22.45 -2.07 3.08
CA ASN A 72 -22.93 -2.48 1.76
C ASN A 72 -23.32 -1.29 0.85
N SER A 73 -22.37 -0.38 0.58
CA SER A 73 -22.47 0.75 -0.34
C SER A 73 -21.37 0.69 -1.41
N PHE A 74 -21.36 1.59 -2.40
CA PHE A 74 -20.24 1.67 -3.36
C PHE A 74 -18.92 1.96 -2.64
N GLU A 75 -18.89 3.01 -1.83
CA GLU A 75 -17.73 3.40 -1.01
C GLU A 75 -17.30 2.31 -0.03
N GLY A 76 -18.24 1.67 0.68
CA GLY A 76 -17.93 0.62 1.65
C GLY A 76 -17.48 -0.71 1.05
N ARG A 77 -17.63 -0.88 -0.27
CA ARG A 77 -17.10 -2.02 -1.03
C ARG A 77 -15.90 -1.65 -1.90
N LEU A 78 -15.49 -0.38 -1.91
CA LEU A 78 -14.33 0.06 -2.66
C LEU A 78 -13.07 -0.47 -1.97
N LEU A 79 -12.17 -1.04 -2.77
CA LEU A 79 -10.88 -1.54 -2.37
C LEU A 79 -9.81 -0.74 -3.11
N ASN A 80 -8.74 -0.41 -2.40
CA ASN A 80 -7.54 0.17 -2.99
C ASN A 80 -6.36 -0.77 -2.70
N PRO A 81 -5.98 -1.64 -3.66
CA PRO A 81 -4.85 -2.54 -3.48
C PRO A 81 -3.55 -1.81 -3.15
N GLY A 82 -3.33 -0.63 -3.72
CA GLY A 82 -2.15 0.18 -3.45
C GLY A 82 -2.03 0.61 -1.99
N HIS A 83 -3.10 1.14 -1.39
CA HIS A 83 -3.09 1.55 0.02
C HIS A 83 -2.83 0.37 0.94
N ALA A 84 -3.51 -0.76 0.70
CA ALA A 84 -3.33 -1.92 1.55
C ALA A 84 -1.91 -2.52 1.46
N ILE A 85 -1.32 -2.51 0.26
CA ILE A 85 0.09 -2.89 0.04
C ILE A 85 1.05 -1.88 0.70
N GLU A 86 0.72 -0.59 0.67
CA GLU A 86 1.50 0.45 1.36
C GLU A 86 1.52 0.22 2.88
N ALA A 87 0.35 0.04 3.48
CA ALA A 87 0.23 -0.27 4.90
C ALA A 87 0.92 -1.59 5.27
N ALA A 88 0.83 -2.61 4.40
CA ALA A 88 1.49 -3.88 4.61
C ALA A 88 3.01 -3.68 4.79
N TRP A 89 3.65 -2.87 3.94
CA TRP A 89 5.08 -2.64 4.10
C TRP A 89 5.42 -1.70 5.25
N PHE A 90 4.55 -0.77 5.66
CA PHE A 90 4.73 -0.03 6.92
C PHE A 90 4.74 -0.96 8.13
N ILE A 91 3.88 -1.98 8.14
CA ILE A 91 3.83 -3.01 9.19
C ILE A 91 5.07 -3.91 9.13
N LEU A 92 5.49 -4.35 7.93
CA LEU A 92 6.74 -5.11 7.77
C LEU A 92 7.98 -4.30 8.17
N HIS A 93 7.98 -2.99 7.92
CA HIS A 93 9.04 -2.10 8.34
C HIS A 93 9.09 -2.02 9.87
N GLU A 94 7.93 -1.92 10.53
CA GLU A 94 7.85 -2.02 11.99
C GLU A 94 8.35 -3.37 12.50
N ALA A 95 7.99 -4.47 11.82
CA ALA A 95 8.45 -5.80 12.17
C ALA A 95 9.99 -5.89 12.12
N LYS A 96 10.60 -5.35 11.06
CA LYS A 96 12.06 -5.25 10.91
C LYS A 96 12.68 -4.45 12.06
N TYR A 97 12.13 -3.27 12.37
CA TYR A 97 12.59 -2.43 13.47
C TYR A 97 12.54 -3.16 14.83
N ARG A 98 11.49 -3.96 15.05
CA ARG A 98 11.32 -4.78 16.28
C ARG A 98 12.08 -6.10 16.27
N GLY A 99 13.09 -6.24 15.41
CA GLY A 99 13.93 -7.44 15.38
C GLY A 99 13.26 -8.66 14.74
N GLY A 100 12.32 -8.46 13.82
CA GLY A 100 11.59 -9.52 13.12
C GLY A 100 10.40 -10.04 13.91
N ASP A 101 9.60 -9.15 14.51
CA ASP A 101 8.39 -9.53 15.25
C ASP A 101 7.46 -10.41 14.38
N ALA A 102 7.25 -11.67 14.82
CA ALA A 102 6.57 -12.68 14.02
C ALA A 102 5.10 -12.34 13.74
N HIS A 103 4.42 -11.66 14.66
CA HIS A 103 3.03 -11.23 14.48
C HIS A 103 2.94 -10.18 13.38
N LEU A 104 3.79 -9.15 13.47
CA LEU A 104 3.84 -8.09 12.48
C LEU A 104 4.27 -8.59 11.10
N VAL A 105 5.25 -9.50 11.03
CA VAL A 105 5.61 -10.18 9.77
C VAL A 105 4.39 -10.89 9.20
N SER A 106 3.72 -11.73 9.98
CA SER A 106 2.55 -12.49 9.52
C SER A 106 1.44 -11.58 9.00
N LEU A 107 1.10 -10.53 9.74
CA LEU A 107 0.07 -9.56 9.36
C LEU A 107 0.43 -8.83 8.05
N GLY A 108 1.65 -8.31 7.95
CA GLY A 108 2.11 -7.60 6.75
C GLY A 108 2.12 -8.48 5.51
N ILE A 109 2.61 -9.72 5.62
CA ILE A 109 2.61 -10.69 4.51
C ILE A 109 1.18 -11.06 4.11
N GLN A 110 0.30 -11.28 5.08
CA GLN A 110 -1.10 -11.63 4.81
C GLN A 110 -1.82 -10.50 4.05
N MET A 111 -1.68 -9.25 4.50
CA MET A 111 -2.24 -8.08 3.81
C MET A 111 -1.70 -7.94 2.38
N LEU A 112 -0.39 -8.10 2.20
CA LEU A 112 0.26 -8.08 0.88
C LEU A 112 -0.30 -9.18 -0.03
N ASP A 113 -0.39 -10.42 0.44
CA ASP A 113 -0.84 -11.56 -0.35
C ASP A 113 -2.29 -11.40 -0.81
N TRP A 114 -3.19 -11.02 0.10
CA TRP A 114 -4.60 -10.80 -0.21
C TRP A 114 -4.79 -9.72 -1.27
N MET A 115 -4.07 -8.61 -1.13
CA MET A 115 -4.28 -7.44 -1.97
C MET A 115 -3.47 -7.51 -3.26
N TRP A 116 -2.38 -8.27 -3.29
CA TRP A 116 -1.74 -8.69 -4.53
C TRP A 116 -2.69 -9.51 -5.40
N GLN A 117 -3.31 -10.57 -4.83
CA GLN A 117 -4.22 -11.44 -5.56
C GLN A 117 -5.42 -10.69 -6.15
N ARG A 118 -5.91 -9.67 -5.44
CA ARG A 118 -7.03 -8.84 -5.89
C ARG A 118 -6.60 -7.72 -6.84
N GLY A 119 -5.40 -7.20 -6.64
CA GLY A 119 -4.91 -5.99 -7.28
C GLY A 119 -4.18 -6.21 -8.58
N TRP A 120 -3.43 -7.31 -8.71
CA TRP A 120 -2.65 -7.60 -9.91
C TRP A 120 -3.57 -8.01 -11.07
N ASP A 121 -3.33 -7.44 -12.24
CA ASP A 121 -4.07 -7.78 -13.46
C ASP A 121 -3.34 -8.88 -14.21
N GLU A 122 -3.88 -10.10 -14.18
CA GLU A 122 -3.30 -11.25 -14.87
C GLU A 122 -3.32 -11.12 -16.41
N GLU A 123 -4.12 -10.21 -16.98
CA GLU A 123 -4.22 -10.04 -18.44
C GLU A 123 -3.19 -9.04 -18.98
N TYR A 124 -3.08 -7.86 -18.38
CA TYR A 124 -2.19 -6.78 -18.85
C TYR A 124 -0.96 -6.54 -17.94
N GLY A 125 -0.90 -7.21 -16.79
CA GLY A 125 0.04 -6.89 -15.73
C GLY A 125 -0.29 -5.57 -15.03
N GLY A 126 0.46 -5.27 -13.98
CA GLY A 126 0.30 -4.05 -13.19
C GLY A 126 -0.93 -4.08 -12.27
N LEU A 127 -0.89 -3.25 -11.24
CA LEU A 127 -1.94 -3.14 -10.25
C LEU A 127 -3.08 -2.24 -10.74
N TYR A 128 -4.31 -2.73 -10.58
CA TYR A 128 -5.50 -1.90 -10.69
C TYR A 128 -5.50 -0.77 -9.66
N SER A 129 -5.98 0.41 -10.04
CA SER A 129 -6.11 1.54 -9.12
C SER A 129 -7.16 1.28 -8.04
N PHE A 130 -8.30 0.68 -8.41
CA PHE A 130 -9.39 0.34 -7.51
C PHE A 130 -10.04 -0.99 -7.87
N ARG A 131 -10.59 -1.68 -6.87
CA ARG A 131 -11.37 -2.92 -7.05
C ARG A 131 -12.63 -2.89 -6.20
N GLY A 132 -13.61 -3.68 -6.60
CA GLY A 132 -14.84 -3.86 -5.83
C GLY A 132 -14.79 -5.15 -5.02
N LEU A 133 -15.27 -5.08 -3.78
CA LEU A 133 -15.57 -6.28 -3.00
C LEU A 133 -16.71 -7.08 -3.66
N TYR A 134 -16.61 -8.41 -3.62
CA TYR A 134 -17.56 -9.36 -4.25
C TYR A 134 -17.67 -9.27 -5.77
N ASP A 135 -16.62 -8.79 -6.45
CA ASP A 135 -16.59 -8.57 -7.90
C ASP A 135 -17.75 -7.69 -8.41
N ARG A 136 -18.24 -6.80 -7.53
CA ARG A 136 -19.27 -5.82 -7.88
C ARG A 136 -18.64 -4.60 -8.53
N PRO A 137 -19.40 -3.88 -9.38
CA PRO A 137 -18.94 -2.63 -9.96
C PRO A 137 -18.53 -1.60 -8.90
N VAL A 138 -17.46 -0.89 -9.17
CA VAL A 138 -17.04 0.30 -8.42
C VAL A 138 -17.52 1.57 -9.13
N GLN A 139 -17.61 2.66 -8.40
CA GLN A 139 -18.11 3.93 -8.95
C GLN A 139 -17.04 4.68 -9.73
N GLU A 140 -15.77 4.46 -9.39
CA GLU A 140 -14.60 5.14 -9.93
C GLU A 140 -14.36 4.73 -11.39
N PRO A 141 -14.53 5.65 -12.37
CA PRO A 141 -14.35 5.31 -13.79
C PRO A 141 -12.91 4.90 -14.13
N SER A 142 -11.95 5.31 -13.30
CA SER A 142 -10.53 5.04 -13.46
C SER A 142 -10.09 3.73 -12.79
N HIS A 143 -11.02 2.89 -12.32
CA HIS A 143 -10.71 1.74 -11.47
C HIS A 143 -9.69 0.76 -12.04
N ASP A 144 -9.61 0.65 -13.36
CA ASP A 144 -8.75 -0.31 -14.04
C ASP A 144 -7.44 0.31 -14.55
N MET A 145 -7.32 1.63 -14.43
CA MET A 145 -6.11 2.37 -14.74
C MET A 145 -4.96 1.92 -13.84
N LYS A 146 -3.73 2.11 -14.34
CA LYS A 146 -2.51 1.78 -13.62
C LYS A 146 -1.89 3.08 -13.14
N TYR A 147 -1.92 3.28 -11.82
CA TYR A 147 -1.32 4.46 -11.19
C TYR A 147 0.12 4.17 -10.82
N TRP A 148 1.00 5.17 -10.84
CA TRP A 148 2.43 4.96 -10.55
C TRP A 148 2.68 4.51 -9.10
N TRP A 149 1.98 5.12 -8.13
CA TRP A 149 2.30 4.96 -6.71
C TRP A 149 1.98 3.56 -6.16
N PRO A 150 0.87 2.86 -6.50
CA PRO A 150 0.66 1.49 -6.01
C PRO A 150 1.80 0.55 -6.39
N HIS A 151 2.43 0.80 -7.54
CA HIS A 151 3.55 -0.01 -8.02
C HIS A 151 4.83 0.31 -7.27
N THR A 152 5.09 1.57 -6.92
CA THR A 152 6.23 1.91 -6.06
C THR A 152 6.09 1.27 -4.68
N GLU A 153 4.87 1.23 -4.14
CA GLU A 153 4.62 0.58 -2.84
C GLU A 153 4.75 -0.93 -2.91
N ALA A 154 4.28 -1.55 -3.99
CA ALA A 154 4.44 -2.99 -4.19
C ALA A 154 5.90 -3.41 -4.38
N ILE A 155 6.74 -2.60 -5.03
CA ILE A 155 8.18 -2.84 -5.13
C ILE A 155 8.80 -2.89 -3.73
N ILE A 156 8.50 -1.91 -2.86
CA ILE A 156 8.99 -1.88 -1.48
C ILE A 156 8.46 -3.10 -0.70
N ALA A 157 7.15 -3.33 -0.75
CA ALA A 157 6.49 -4.38 0.03
C ALA A 157 7.02 -5.77 -0.29
N THR A 158 7.16 -6.09 -1.58
CA THR A 158 7.63 -7.41 -2.04
C THR A 158 9.11 -7.62 -1.70
N LEU A 159 9.95 -6.60 -1.85
CA LEU A 159 11.36 -6.69 -1.46
C LEU A 159 11.52 -6.90 0.05
N LEU A 160 10.80 -6.11 0.87
CA LEU A 160 10.87 -6.22 2.33
C LEU A 160 10.30 -7.54 2.84
N ALA A 161 9.22 -8.03 2.23
CA ALA A 161 8.64 -9.34 2.50
C ALA A 161 9.66 -10.47 2.24
N TYR A 162 10.35 -10.43 1.10
CA TYR A 162 11.41 -11.40 0.81
C TYR A 162 12.55 -11.33 1.84
N GLN A 163 13.01 -10.13 2.21
CA GLN A 163 14.08 -9.99 3.21
C GLN A 163 13.74 -10.56 4.58
N LEU A 164 12.49 -10.40 5.02
CA LEU A 164 12.05 -10.85 6.35
C LEU A 164 11.75 -12.35 6.39
N THR A 165 11.40 -12.96 5.26
CA THR A 165 10.86 -14.34 5.22
C THR A 165 11.75 -15.33 4.46
N GLY A 166 12.53 -14.87 3.48
CA GLY A 166 13.22 -15.71 2.52
C GLY A 166 12.29 -16.43 1.53
N ASP A 167 11.00 -16.08 1.46
CA ASP A 167 10.05 -16.70 0.54
C ASP A 167 10.23 -16.14 -0.89
N GLU A 168 10.75 -16.99 -1.77
CA GLU A 168 11.04 -16.69 -3.18
C GLU A 168 9.84 -16.13 -3.95
N ARG A 169 8.60 -16.45 -3.55
CA ARG A 169 7.39 -15.87 -4.17
C ARG A 169 7.41 -14.35 -4.13
N HIS A 170 7.96 -13.76 -3.07
CA HIS A 170 8.07 -12.31 -2.95
C HIS A 170 9.20 -11.73 -3.79
N ALA A 171 10.30 -12.46 -4.01
CA ALA A 171 11.35 -12.06 -4.95
C ALA A 171 10.84 -12.09 -6.40
N GLU A 172 10.08 -13.11 -6.78
CA GLU A 172 9.41 -13.20 -8.09
C GLU A 172 8.45 -12.02 -8.30
N ARG A 173 7.60 -11.73 -7.32
CA ARG A 173 6.68 -10.59 -7.38
C ARG A 173 7.40 -9.25 -7.46
N PHE A 174 8.49 -9.08 -6.72
CA PHE A 174 9.35 -7.89 -6.82
C PHE A 174 9.84 -7.69 -8.25
N GLN A 175 10.40 -8.73 -8.87
CA GLN A 175 10.88 -8.68 -10.25
C GLN A 175 9.74 -8.34 -11.23
N MET A 176 8.58 -8.99 -11.07
CA MET A 176 7.39 -8.75 -11.89
C MET A 176 6.94 -7.28 -11.84
N VAL A 177 6.74 -6.72 -10.64
CA VAL A 177 6.25 -5.34 -10.51
C VAL A 177 7.31 -4.32 -10.90
N HIS A 178 8.58 -4.57 -10.58
CA HIS A 178 9.69 -3.69 -10.95
C HIS A 178 9.83 -3.58 -12.48
N ASP A 179 9.90 -4.71 -13.18
CA ASP A 179 10.12 -4.73 -14.63
C ASP A 179 8.93 -4.15 -15.39
N TRP A 180 7.71 -4.51 -14.97
CA TRP A 180 6.50 -3.95 -15.55
C TRP A 180 6.46 -2.44 -15.36
N SER A 181 6.74 -1.96 -14.15
CA SER A 181 6.70 -0.51 -13.86
C SER A 181 7.76 0.26 -14.63
N ARG A 182 8.99 -0.25 -14.70
CA ARG A 182 10.07 0.36 -15.46
C ARG A 182 9.73 0.42 -16.95
N LYS A 183 9.13 -0.62 -17.50
CA LYS A 183 8.74 -0.69 -18.92
C LYS A 183 7.62 0.30 -19.27
N HIS A 184 6.64 0.46 -18.38
CA HIS A 184 5.39 1.15 -18.70
C HIS A 184 5.31 2.59 -18.16
N PHE A 185 5.88 2.88 -16.99
CA PHE A 185 5.83 4.21 -16.41
C PHE A 185 7.04 5.09 -16.77
N ALA A 186 8.23 4.51 -16.93
CA ALA A 186 9.45 5.33 -17.11
C ALA A 186 9.42 6.09 -18.44
N ASP A 187 9.75 7.38 -18.39
CA ASP A 187 9.98 8.20 -19.58
C ASP A 187 11.49 8.34 -19.82
N PRO A 188 12.08 7.58 -20.76
CA PRO A 188 13.52 7.64 -21.04
C PRO A 188 13.95 8.95 -21.73
N GLN A 189 13.01 9.72 -22.28
CA GLN A 189 13.32 10.98 -22.98
C GLN A 189 13.48 12.14 -21.99
N HIS A 190 12.62 12.22 -20.98
CA HIS A 190 12.61 13.36 -20.05
C HIS A 190 12.91 12.98 -18.59
N GLY A 191 13.15 11.70 -18.30
CA GLY A 191 13.26 11.20 -16.94
C GLY A 191 11.91 11.17 -16.20
N GLU A 192 11.92 10.70 -14.95
CA GLU A 192 10.72 10.46 -14.15
C GLU A 192 9.78 9.41 -14.75
N TRP A 193 8.71 9.12 -14.02
CA TRP A 193 7.62 8.24 -14.42
C TRP A 193 6.39 9.06 -14.82
N TYR A 194 5.63 8.56 -15.81
CA TYR A 194 4.23 8.95 -15.99
C TYR A 194 3.43 8.59 -14.73
N GLY A 195 2.39 9.36 -14.43
CA GLY A 195 1.53 9.06 -13.27
C GLY A 195 0.45 8.03 -13.58
N TYR A 196 -0.14 8.09 -14.76
CA TYR A 196 -1.40 7.42 -15.03
C TYR A 196 -1.34 6.75 -16.38
N LEU A 197 -1.59 5.44 -16.40
CA LEU A 197 -1.69 4.65 -17.61
C LEU A 197 -3.11 4.11 -17.75
N HIS A 198 -3.52 3.86 -18.99
CA HIS A 198 -4.66 3.00 -19.28
C HIS A 198 -4.39 1.57 -18.79
N ARG A 199 -5.43 0.73 -18.75
CA ARG A 199 -5.32 -0.66 -18.29
C ARG A 199 -4.26 -1.46 -19.04
N ASP A 200 -4.09 -1.19 -20.34
CA ASP A 200 -3.09 -1.84 -21.20
C ASP A 200 -1.65 -1.34 -21.00
N GLY A 201 -1.44 -0.40 -20.06
CA GLY A 201 -0.14 0.17 -19.75
C GLY A 201 0.32 1.25 -20.72
N THR A 202 -0.55 1.79 -21.58
CA THR A 202 -0.26 2.98 -22.39
C THR A 202 -0.45 4.28 -21.58
N PRO A 203 0.38 5.31 -21.76
CA PRO A 203 0.23 6.57 -21.02
C PRO A 203 -1.12 7.25 -21.27
N ALA A 204 -1.89 7.46 -20.19
CA ALA A 204 -3.15 8.20 -20.24
C ALA A 204 -2.93 9.71 -20.03
N LEU A 205 -1.90 10.07 -19.25
CA LEU A 205 -1.52 11.45 -18.98
C LEU A 205 0.01 11.59 -18.99
N HIS A 206 0.52 12.50 -19.82
CA HIS A 206 1.96 12.74 -19.96
C HIS A 206 2.51 13.71 -18.90
N LEU A 207 1.66 14.25 -18.03
CA LEU A 207 2.06 15.11 -16.92
C LEU A 207 2.95 14.33 -15.93
N LYS A 208 4.11 14.90 -15.58
CA LYS A 208 5.05 14.29 -14.62
C LYS A 208 4.76 14.65 -13.17
N GLY A 209 3.96 15.68 -12.95
CA GLY A 209 3.48 16.07 -11.63
C GLY A 209 2.11 16.74 -11.74
N ASN A 210 1.32 16.61 -10.68
CA ASN A 210 0.03 17.28 -10.51
C ASN A 210 -0.32 17.35 -9.01
N HIS A 211 -1.56 17.69 -8.67
CA HIS A 211 -2.00 17.75 -7.27
C HIS A 211 -1.80 16.46 -6.48
N TRP A 212 -1.76 15.31 -7.15
CA TRP A 212 -1.64 14.00 -6.54
C TRP A 212 -0.28 13.34 -6.80
N LYS A 213 0.47 13.78 -7.81
CA LYS A 213 1.82 13.28 -8.15
C LYS A 213 2.89 14.32 -7.88
N GLY A 214 3.73 14.04 -6.90
CA GLY A 214 4.96 14.77 -6.60
C GLY A 214 6.17 13.83 -6.43
N PRO A 215 7.35 14.39 -6.13
CA PRO A 215 8.60 13.64 -5.94
C PRO A 215 8.64 12.98 -4.55
N TYR A 216 7.67 12.12 -4.25
CA TYR A 216 7.56 11.42 -2.98
C TYR A 216 7.69 9.91 -3.19
N HIS A 217 6.65 9.26 -3.72
CA HIS A 217 6.60 7.80 -3.88
C HIS A 217 7.76 7.21 -4.70
N LEU A 218 8.07 7.79 -5.87
CA LEU A 218 9.13 7.26 -6.74
C LEU A 218 10.54 7.42 -6.13
N PRO A 219 10.97 8.63 -5.69
CA PRO A 219 12.26 8.77 -5.02
C PRO A 219 12.35 7.96 -3.71
N ARG A 220 11.28 7.90 -2.90
CA ARG A 220 11.24 7.10 -1.66
C ARG A 220 11.47 5.62 -1.97
N MET A 221 10.79 5.08 -2.97
CA MET A 221 10.99 3.69 -3.37
C MET A 221 12.41 3.42 -3.82
N GLN A 222 13.00 4.28 -4.67
CA GLN A 222 14.38 4.09 -5.14
C GLN A 222 15.38 4.11 -3.99
N TRP A 223 15.27 5.10 -3.10
CA TRP A 223 16.15 5.23 -1.94
C TRP A 223 15.98 4.06 -0.96
N TYR A 224 14.74 3.72 -0.60
CA TYR A 224 14.52 2.67 0.39
C TYR A 224 14.87 1.29 -0.16
N ALA A 225 14.50 0.99 -1.42
CA ALA A 225 14.86 -0.28 -2.05
C ALA A 225 16.39 -0.45 -2.18
N SER A 226 17.14 0.63 -2.47
CA SER A 226 18.62 0.53 -2.50
C SER A 226 19.18 0.22 -1.12
N GLN A 227 18.68 0.87 -0.06
CA GLN A 227 19.09 0.58 1.32
C GLN A 227 18.79 -0.86 1.75
N LEU A 228 17.67 -1.43 1.29
CA LEU A 228 17.36 -2.84 1.51
C LEU A 228 18.36 -3.74 0.77
N ILE A 229 18.62 -3.50 -0.52
CA ILE A 229 19.53 -4.34 -1.34
C ILE A 229 20.98 -4.29 -0.84
N ASP A 230 21.47 -3.11 -0.48
CA ASP A 230 22.85 -2.89 -0.03
C ASP A 230 23.09 -3.40 1.40
N GLY A 231 22.02 -3.76 2.14
CA GLY A 231 22.10 -4.22 3.53
C GLY A 231 22.40 -3.10 4.53
N GLU A 232 22.15 -1.84 4.16
CA GLU A 232 22.52 -0.66 4.96
C GLU A 232 21.45 -0.24 5.99
N CYS A 233 20.21 -0.75 5.89
CA CYS A 233 19.19 -0.55 6.92
C CYS A 233 19.49 -1.38 8.18
N ARG A 234 20.23 -0.78 9.12
CA ARG A 234 20.37 -1.22 10.51
C ARG A 234 19.12 -0.95 11.32
#